data_AF-A0A9R1PFV6-F1
#
_entry.id   AF-A0A9R1PFV6-F1
#
_cell.length_a   1.000
_cell.length_b   1.000
_cell.length_c   1.000
_cell.angle_alpha   90.00
_cell.angle_beta   90.00
_cell.angle_gamma   90.00
#
_symmetry.space_group_name_H-M   'P 1'
#
loop_
_entity.id
_entity.type
_entity.pdbx_description
1 polymer ?
#
loop_
_entity_poly.entity_id
_entity_poly.type
_entity_poly.pdbx_seq_one_letter_code
_entity_poly.pdbx_strand_id
1 'polypeptide(L)'
;MPRGRDEPAAVRVYTVCDESKYLIVRNVPSLGCGDELGTLFSSYGPLEECKPMDAEDCEEYTDVFFINFSQLSNARFAKRKLDESVFLGNRLQVSYAPQFESILDTKEKLEVRRNEVLSRIRWIF
;
A
#
# COMPACT_ATOMS: atom_id res chain seq x y z
N MET A 1 3.53 -8.29 -19.38
CA MET A 1 4.82 -7.72 -19.81
C MET A 1 5.58 -7.30 -18.55
N PRO A 2 6.73 -7.90 -18.23
CA PRO A 2 7.55 -7.43 -17.12
C PRO A 2 8.14 -6.07 -17.48
N ARG A 3 8.05 -5.09 -16.57
CA ARG A 3 8.59 -3.74 -16.82
C ARG A 3 10.11 -3.81 -16.92
N GLY A 4 10.67 -3.32 -18.01
CA GLY A 4 12.11 -3.23 -18.23
C GLY A 4 12.77 -2.27 -17.23
N ARG A 5 14.05 -2.52 -16.92
CA ARG A 5 14.85 -1.79 -15.90
C ARG A 5 14.96 -0.27 -16.10
N ASP A 6 14.58 0.26 -17.28
CA ASP A 6 14.81 1.65 -17.70
C ASP A 6 13.54 2.42 -18.11
N GLU A 7 12.34 1.88 -17.85
CA GLU A 7 11.10 2.61 -18.15
C GLU A 7 10.84 3.64 -17.04
N PRO A 8 10.72 4.95 -17.35
CA PRO A 8 10.47 5.96 -16.32
C PRO A 8 9.19 5.59 -15.58
N ALA A 9 9.23 5.65 -14.24
CA ALA A 9 8.07 5.35 -13.40
C ALA A 9 6.86 6.11 -13.94
N ALA A 10 5.92 5.39 -14.57
CA ALA A 10 4.74 5.99 -15.15
C ALA A 10 4.05 6.79 -14.03
N VAL A 11 3.84 8.09 -14.25
CA VAL A 11 3.19 8.94 -13.25
C VAL A 11 1.80 8.37 -13.01
N ARG A 12 1.60 7.75 -11.86
CA ARG A 12 0.32 7.18 -11.44
C ARG A 12 -0.43 8.24 -10.64
N VAL A 13 -1.57 8.66 -11.20
CA VAL A 13 -2.52 9.52 -10.49
C VAL A 13 -3.48 8.62 -9.74
N TYR A 14 -3.59 8.83 -8.43
CA TYR A 14 -4.53 8.11 -7.58
C TYR A 14 -5.67 9.04 -7.19
N THR A 15 -6.90 8.58 -7.40
CA THR A 15 -8.11 9.22 -6.89
C THR A 15 -8.41 8.73 -5.48
N VAL A 16 -9.37 9.37 -4.82
CA VAL A 16 -9.86 8.97 -3.49
C VAL A 16 -10.38 7.52 -3.50
N CYS A 17 -10.90 7.06 -4.65
CA CYS A 17 -11.39 5.69 -4.80
C CYS A 17 -10.27 4.68 -5.01
N ASP A 18 -9.14 5.08 -5.61
CA ASP A 18 -8.01 4.20 -5.87
C ASP A 18 -7.17 3.95 -4.61
N GLU A 19 -7.08 4.95 -3.73
CA GLU A 19 -6.34 4.85 -2.47
C GLU A 19 -7.12 4.05 -1.43
N SER A 20 -6.37 3.28 -0.65
CA SER A 20 -6.91 2.43 0.40
C SER A 20 -5.92 2.27 1.56
N LYS A 21 -6.45 1.94 2.75
CA LYS A 21 -5.62 1.52 3.89
C LYS A 21 -5.08 0.09 3.73
N TYR A 22 -5.65 -0.66 2.79
CA TYR A 22 -5.22 -1.98 2.38
C TYR A 22 -4.22 -1.90 1.24
N LEU A 23 -3.09 -2.60 1.40
CA LEU A 23 -2.02 -2.71 0.43
C LEU A 23 -1.75 -4.18 0.12
N ILE A 24 -1.41 -4.44 -1.14
CA ILE A 24 -0.81 -5.70 -1.59
C ILE A 24 0.64 -5.41 -1.96
N VAL A 25 1.56 -6.19 -1.41
CA VAL A 25 2.98 -6.11 -1.68
C VAL A 25 3.40 -7.37 -2.44
N ARG A 26 3.84 -7.20 -3.69
CA ARG A 26 4.37 -8.28 -4.53
C ARG A 26 5.89 -8.18 -4.64
N ASN A 27 6.48 -9.25 -5.16
CA ASN A 27 7.94 -9.39 -5.36
C ASN A 27 8.72 -9.41 -4.03
N VAL A 28 8.12 -9.95 -2.96
CA VAL A 28 8.82 -10.20 -1.70
C VAL A 28 9.60 -11.51 -1.84
N PRO A 29 10.88 -11.62 -1.45
CA PRO A 29 11.60 -12.88 -1.55
C PRO A 29 10.97 -13.98 -0.69
N SER A 30 10.82 -15.20 -1.24
CA SER A 30 10.25 -16.37 -0.53
C SER A 30 11.22 -17.03 0.46
N LEU A 31 11.94 -16.21 1.23
CA LEU A 31 12.95 -16.59 2.22
C LEU A 31 12.39 -16.62 3.65
N GLY A 32 11.07 -16.52 3.81
CA GLY A 32 10.43 -16.41 5.12
C GLY A 32 10.55 -15.01 5.74
N CYS A 33 10.70 -13.97 4.93
CA CYS A 33 10.96 -12.59 5.39
C CYS A 33 9.70 -11.81 5.80
N GLY A 34 8.61 -12.51 6.14
CA GLY A 34 7.33 -11.89 6.50
C GLY A 34 7.43 -10.98 7.73
N ASP A 35 8.18 -11.41 8.75
CA ASP A 35 8.38 -10.64 9.98
C ASP A 35 9.18 -9.34 9.74
N GLU A 36 10.21 -9.42 8.89
CA GLU A 36 11.01 -8.27 8.48
C GLU A 36 10.17 -7.28 7.66
N LEU A 37 9.33 -7.80 6.76
CA LEU A 37 8.40 -6.99 5.99
C LEU A 37 7.39 -6.29 6.91
N GLY A 38 6.79 -7.02 7.85
CA GLY A 38 5.88 -6.45 8.85
C GLY A 38 6.54 -5.35 9.67
N THR A 39 7.79 -5.57 10.11
CA THR A 39 8.58 -4.57 10.85
C THR A 39 8.86 -3.32 10.01
N LEU A 40 9.21 -3.51 8.73
CA LEU A 40 9.43 -2.41 7.78
C LEU A 40 8.17 -1.57 7.61
N PHE A 41 7.02 -2.19 7.39
CA PHE A 41 5.75 -1.47 7.21
C PHE A 41 5.24 -0.83 8.50
N SER A 42 5.47 -1.46 9.66
CA SER A 42 5.13 -0.92 10.98
C SER A 42 5.87 0.39 11.30
N SER A 43 7.07 0.59 10.74
CA SER A 43 7.80 1.87 10.88
C SER A 43 7.06 3.09 10.31
N TYR A 44 6.10 2.87 9.41
CA TYR A 44 5.27 3.92 8.81
C TYR A 44 3.94 4.14 9.53
N GLY A 45 3.59 3.30 10.51
CA GLY A 45 2.39 3.44 11.33
C GLY A 45 1.85 2.09 11.83
N PRO A 46 0.86 2.11 12.74
CA PRO A 46 0.26 0.89 13.28
C PRO A 46 -0.41 0.05 12.18
N LEU A 47 -0.02 -1.22 12.14
CA LEU A 47 -0.60 -2.26 11.30
C LEU A 47 -1.69 -3.00 12.06
N GLU A 48 -2.83 -3.19 11.41
CA GLU A 48 -3.93 -4.04 11.89
C GLU A 48 -3.69 -5.50 11.49
N GLU A 49 -3.17 -5.73 10.28
CA GLU A 49 -2.93 -7.07 9.76
C GLU A 49 -1.75 -7.07 8.78
N CYS A 50 -0.92 -8.12 8.84
CA CYS A 50 0.10 -8.44 7.86
C CYS A 50 0.10 -9.95 7.66
N LYS A 51 -0.23 -10.43 6.46
CA LYS A 51 -0.32 -11.87 6.18
C LYS A 51 0.13 -12.21 4.74
N PRO A 52 0.69 -13.40 4.51
CA PRO A 52 0.93 -13.89 3.16
C PRO A 52 -0.41 -14.13 2.43
N MET A 53 -0.41 -13.96 1.10
CA MET A 53 -1.52 -14.24 0.21
C MET A 53 -1.19 -15.45 -0.67
N ASP A 54 -1.46 -16.65 -0.15
CA ASP A 54 -1.15 -17.92 -0.85
C ASP A 54 -2.02 -18.20 -2.08
N ALA A 55 -3.11 -17.43 -2.26
CA ALA A 55 -4.09 -17.63 -3.33
C ALA A 55 -3.78 -16.82 -4.61
N GLU A 56 -2.79 -15.93 -4.59
CA GLU A 56 -2.40 -15.14 -5.76
C GLU A 56 -1.29 -15.85 -6.52
N ASP A 57 -1.35 -15.83 -7.87
CA ASP A 57 -0.26 -16.32 -8.71
C ASP A 57 1.01 -15.50 -8.43
N CYS A 58 2.01 -16.15 -7.84
CA CYS A 58 3.31 -15.57 -7.55
C CYS A 58 4.33 -16.00 -8.60
N GLU A 59 5.31 -15.15 -8.91
CA GLU A 59 6.47 -15.57 -9.69
C GLU A 59 7.34 -16.51 -8.85
N GLU A 60 8.10 -17.39 -9.50
CA GLU A 60 8.98 -18.34 -8.82
C GLU A 60 9.91 -17.61 -7.83
N TYR A 61 10.02 -18.13 -6.60
CA TYR A 61 10.83 -17.56 -5.50
C TYR A 61 10.35 -16.20 -4.94
N THR A 62 9.13 -15.79 -5.26
CA THR A 62 8.53 -14.58 -4.70
C THR A 62 7.20 -14.87 -4.00
N ASP A 63 6.91 -14.08 -2.98
CA ASP A 63 5.67 -14.12 -2.22
C ASP A 63 4.91 -12.80 -2.37
N VAL A 64 3.61 -12.87 -2.13
CA VAL A 64 2.70 -11.73 -2.07
C VAL A 64 2.17 -11.59 -0.64
N PHE A 65 2.19 -10.37 -0.12
CA PHE A 65 1.73 -10.04 1.22
C PHE A 65 0.56 -9.06 1.18
N PHE A 66 -0.41 -9.30 2.04
CA PHE A 66 -1.48 -8.38 2.37
C PHE A 66 -1.12 -7.58 3.62
N ILE A 67 -1.25 -6.26 3.52
CA ILE A 67 -0.96 -5.34 4.61
C ILE A 67 -2.16 -4.42 4.83
N ASN A 68 -2.61 -4.33 6.07
CA ASN A 68 -3.70 -3.46 6.49
C ASN A 68 -3.20 -2.46 7.52
N PHE A 69 -3.26 -1.17 7.18
CA PHE A 69 -2.96 -0.10 8.13
C PHE A 69 -4.21 0.34 8.88
N SER A 70 -4.02 0.79 10.12
CA SER A 70 -5.10 1.40 10.90
C SER A 70 -5.61 2.71 10.25
N GLN A 71 -4.71 3.47 9.61
CA GLN A 71 -5.03 4.75 8.98
C GLN A 71 -4.61 4.81 7.51
N LEU A 72 -5.47 5.44 6.68
CA LEU A 72 -5.22 5.67 5.25
C LEU A 72 -3.97 6.52 4.99
N SER A 73 -3.69 7.51 5.84
CA SER A 73 -2.50 8.37 5.76
C SER A 73 -1.20 7.58 5.81
N ASN A 74 -1.14 6.57 6.69
CA ASN A 74 0.02 5.71 6.87
C ASN A 74 0.23 4.83 5.63
N ALA A 75 -0.84 4.23 5.11
CA ALA A 75 -0.80 3.47 3.86
C ALA A 75 -0.31 4.33 2.69
N ARG A 76 -0.80 5.56 2.55
CA ARG A 76 -0.32 6.53 1.53
C ARG A 76 1.15 6.86 1.69
N PHE A 77 1.65 6.98 2.92
CA PHE A 77 3.05 7.29 3.17
C PHE A 77 3.96 6.08 2.90
N ALA A 78 3.59 4.90 3.40
CA ALA A 78 4.26 3.63 3.13
C ALA A 78 4.32 3.35 1.62
N LYS A 79 3.18 3.44 0.90
CA LYS A 79 3.12 3.28 -0.56
C LYS A 79 4.11 4.19 -1.29
N ARG A 80 4.16 5.47 -0.93
CA ARG A 80 5.05 6.45 -1.60
C ARG A 80 6.54 6.19 -1.34
N LYS A 81 6.88 5.55 -0.23
CA LYS A 81 8.27 5.32 0.19
C LYS A 81 8.78 3.93 -0.17
N LEU A 82 7.91 2.93 -0.12
CA LEU A 82 8.28 1.53 -0.29
C LEU A 82 8.02 0.99 -1.70
N ASP A 83 7.16 1.63 -2.49
CA ASP A 83 6.98 1.22 -3.87
C ASP A 83 8.28 1.39 -4.67
N GLU A 84 8.67 0.32 -5.35
CA GLU A 84 9.92 0.19 -6.10
C GLU A 84 11.20 0.29 -5.24
N SER A 85 11.07 0.33 -3.90
CA SER A 85 12.20 0.27 -2.98
C SER A 85 12.82 -1.12 -2.95
N VAL A 86 14.12 -1.19 -2.67
CA VAL A 86 14.86 -2.46 -2.60
C VAL A 86 14.68 -3.07 -1.20
N PHE A 87 14.12 -4.27 -1.15
CA PHE A 87 13.99 -5.11 0.03
C PHE A 87 14.66 -6.45 -0.25
N LEU A 88 15.74 -6.76 0.49
CA LEU A 88 16.48 -8.02 0.40
C LEU A 88 16.85 -8.42 -1.05
N GLY A 89 17.24 -7.43 -1.86
CA GLY A 89 17.66 -7.62 -3.25
C GLY A 89 16.54 -7.51 -4.29
N ASN A 90 15.27 -7.58 -3.88
CA ASN A 90 14.12 -7.42 -4.76
C ASN A 90 13.52 -6.02 -4.67
N ARG A 91 12.94 -5.52 -5.77
CA ARG A 91 12.18 -4.27 -5.76
C ARG A 91 10.73 -4.56 -5.40
N LEU A 92 10.28 -4.06 -4.26
CA LEU A 92 8.91 -4.24 -3.82
C LEU A 92 7.94 -3.58 -4.81
N GLN A 93 6.85 -4.28 -5.11
CA GLN A 93 5.74 -3.73 -5.88
C GLN A 93 4.56 -3.56 -4.96
N VAL A 94 4.29 -2.33 -4.53
CA VAL A 94 3.19 -2.05 -3.62
C VAL A 94 2.00 -1.57 -4.44
N SER A 95 0.80 -2.06 -4.17
CA SER A 95 -0.44 -1.60 -4.82
C SER A 95 -1.53 -1.40 -3.78
N TYR A 96 -2.36 -0.37 -3.94
CA TYR A 96 -3.57 -0.25 -3.15
C TYR A 96 -4.55 -1.35 -3.51
N ALA A 97 -5.36 -1.75 -2.54
CA ALA A 97 -6.34 -2.82 -2.70
C ALA A 97 -7.73 -2.39 -2.21
N PRO A 98 -8.38 -1.40 -2.88
CA PRO A 98 -9.69 -0.89 -2.47
C PRO A 98 -10.80 -1.96 -2.52
N GLN A 99 -10.60 -3.07 -3.25
CA GLN A 99 -11.52 -4.19 -3.29
C GLN A 99 -11.70 -4.92 -1.95
N PHE A 100 -10.80 -4.71 -0.99
CA PHE A 100 -10.92 -5.26 0.37
C PHE A 100 -11.58 -4.29 1.35
N GLU A 101 -11.96 -3.09 0.92
CA GLU A 101 -12.67 -2.15 1.79
C GLU A 101 -14.09 -2.60 2.09
N SER A 102 -14.46 -2.51 3.37
CA SER A 102 -15.86 -2.60 3.77
C SER A 102 -16.59 -1.28 3.48
N ILE A 103 -17.93 -1.33 3.59
CA ILE A 103 -18.78 -0.13 3.50
C ILE A 103 -18.41 0.89 4.58
N LEU A 104 -18.00 0.43 5.77
CA LEU A 104 -17.58 1.29 6.87
C LEU A 104 -16.26 2.00 6.54
N ASP A 105 -15.28 1.27 6.00
CA ASP A 105 -13.99 1.84 5.60
C ASP A 105 -14.17 2.89 4.50
N THR A 106 -15.04 2.58 3.53
CA THR A 106 -15.36 3.50 2.44
C THR A 106 -16.00 4.79 2.95
N LYS A 107 -16.93 4.66 3.91
CA LYS A 107 -17.58 5.82 4.56
C LYS A 107 -16.54 6.67 5.30
N GLU A 108 -15.70 6.06 6.13
CA GLU A 108 -14.65 6.75 6.88
C GLU A 108 -13.69 7.48 5.93
N LYS A 109 -13.22 6.81 4.86
CA LYS A 109 -12.36 7.40 3.83
C LYS A 109 -12.95 8.66 3.21
N LEU A 110 -14.25 8.64 2.88
CA LEU A 110 -14.94 9.80 2.30
C LEU A 110 -15.15 10.93 3.32
N GLU A 111 -15.46 10.60 4.57
CA GLU A 111 -15.60 11.57 5.66
C GLU A 111 -14.27 12.29 5.96
N VAL A 112 -13.18 11.54 6.06
CA VAL A 112 -11.83 12.10 6.21
C VAL A 112 -11.53 13.07 5.06
N ARG A 113 -11.76 12.64 3.81
CA ARG A 113 -11.52 13.48 2.65
C ARG A 113 -12.37 14.76 2.67
N ARG A 114 -13.64 14.65 3.03
CA ARG A 114 -14.54 15.82 3.16
C ARG A 114 -14.01 16.80 4.21
N ASN A 115 -13.57 16.31 5.36
CA ASN A 115 -13.03 17.12 6.44
C ASN A 115 -11.73 17.82 6.04
N GLU A 116 -10.82 17.14 5.33
CA GLU A 116 -9.60 17.75 4.78
C GLU A 116 -9.94 18.91 3.83
N VAL A 117 -10.89 18.72 2.91
CA VAL A 117 -11.31 19.75 1.94
C VAL A 117 -11.94 20.94 2.67
N LEU A 118 -12.88 20.70 3.59
CA LEU A 118 -13.52 21.75 4.37
C LEU A 118 -12.54 22.53 5.24
N SER A 119 -11.56 21.84 5.83
CA SER A 119 -10.50 22.48 6.60
C SER A 119 -9.72 23.42 5.71
N ARG A 120 -9.28 22.97 4.54
CA ARG A 120 -8.49 23.77 3.60
C ARG A 120 -9.22 24.99 3.04
N ILE A 121 -10.54 24.90 2.83
CA ILE A 121 -11.38 26.04 2.43
C ILE A 121 -11.49 27.07 3.55
N ARG A 122 -11.66 26.63 4.81
CA ARG A 122 -11.75 27.52 5.98
C ARG A 122 -10.47 28.27 6.32
N TRP A 123 -9.32 27.86 5.79
CA TRP A 123 -8.06 28.61 5.94
C TRP A 123 -7.88 29.71 4.87
N ILE A 124 -8.72 29.72 3.83
CA ILE A 124 -8.64 30.66 2.71
C ILE A 124 -9.56 31.89 2.90
N PHE A 125 -10.53 31.79 3.81
CA PHE A 125 -11.44 32.88 4.22
C PHE A 125 -11.29 33.14 5.71
#